data_AF-I6YMW2-F1
#
_entry.id   AF-I6YMW2-F1
#
_cell.length_a   1.000
_cell.length_b   1.000
_cell.length_c   1.000
_cell.angle_alpha   90.00
_cell.angle_beta   90.00
_cell.angle_gamma   90.00
#
_symmetry.space_group_name_H-M   'P 1'
#
loop_
_entity.id
_entity.type
_entity.pdbx_description
1 polymer ?
#
loop_
_entity_poly.entity_id
_entity_poly.type
_entity_poly.pdbx_seq_one_letter_code
_entity_poly.pdbx_strand_id
1 'polypeptide(L)'
;CLVQYDKPYNPGYQVAYGIVAEVEEHPFDVNKMIFMDWRDSHLNGNTELKERNSKIPTFLYAMPFSSDRIFLEETSLVARPGLAMGDIQERMVARLRHLGIKVKSIEEDERCVIPMGGPLPVLPQRVVGIGGTAGMVHPSTGYMVARTLAAAPVVANAIVQYLGGPKKGALGNELSAEVWKDLWPIERRRQREFFCFGMDILLKLDLPGTRRFFSAFFDLEPRYWHGFLSSRLFLPELFFFGLSLFSNASHTSRIE
;
A
#
# COMPACT_ATOMS: atom_id res chain seq x y z
N CYS A 1 6.45 3.32 -21.87
CA CYS A 1 6.82 2.22 -20.96
C CYS A 1 7.39 1.08 -21.81
N LEU A 2 8.51 0.45 -21.42
CA LEU A 2 9.10 -0.66 -22.18
C LEU A 2 8.37 -2.00 -21.94
N VAL A 3 7.77 -2.16 -20.76
CA VAL A 3 6.91 -3.30 -20.44
C VAL A 3 5.52 -3.06 -21.03
N GLN A 4 5.01 -4.05 -21.75
CA GLN A 4 3.71 -4.01 -22.42
C GLN A 4 2.58 -4.52 -21.53
N TYR A 5 1.41 -3.92 -21.67
CA TYR A 5 0.16 -4.27 -21.00
C TYR A 5 -0.95 -4.34 -22.05
N ASP A 6 -1.85 -5.30 -21.93
CA ASP A 6 -2.97 -5.54 -22.85
C ASP A 6 -4.34 -5.11 -22.28
N LYS A 7 -4.37 -4.72 -21.01
CA LYS A 7 -5.56 -4.27 -20.29
C LYS A 7 -5.53 -2.77 -20.04
N PRO A 8 -6.69 -2.09 -19.99
CA PRO A 8 -6.77 -0.68 -19.62
C PRO A 8 -6.12 -0.42 -18.26
N TYR A 9 -5.34 0.67 -18.19
CA TYR A 9 -4.68 1.06 -16.95
C TYR A 9 -5.63 1.88 -16.07
N ASN A 10 -6.29 1.20 -15.13
CA ASN A 10 -7.22 1.82 -14.19
C ASN A 10 -7.03 1.30 -12.75
N PRO A 11 -5.85 1.52 -12.13
CA PRO A 11 -5.61 1.06 -10.76
C PRO A 11 -6.40 1.89 -9.74
N GLY A 12 -6.42 1.44 -8.49
CA GLY A 12 -6.65 2.38 -7.37
C GLY A 12 -5.40 3.22 -7.14
N TYR A 13 -5.51 4.31 -6.40
CA TYR A 13 -4.37 5.15 -6.05
C TYR A 13 -4.34 5.40 -4.55
N GLN A 14 -3.17 5.18 -3.96
CA GLN A 14 -2.82 5.69 -2.64
C GLN A 14 -2.03 6.98 -2.85
N VAL A 15 -2.42 8.03 -2.16
CA VAL A 15 -1.79 9.34 -2.23
C VAL A 15 -1.34 9.70 -0.84
N ALA A 16 -0.11 10.20 -0.73
CA ALA A 16 0.47 10.62 0.53
C ALA A 16 1.22 11.94 0.37
N TYR A 17 1.18 12.75 1.42
CA TYR A 17 2.06 13.90 1.59
C TYR A 17 2.80 13.77 2.91
N GLY A 18 4.13 13.73 2.80
CA GLY A 18 5.04 13.49 3.91
C GLY A 18 6.02 14.62 4.09
N ILE A 19 6.44 14.86 5.34
CA ILE A 19 7.57 15.74 5.66
C ILE A 19 8.47 15.09 6.70
N VAL A 20 9.78 15.32 6.57
CA VAL A 20 10.72 15.25 7.69
C VAL A 20 10.97 16.68 8.15
N ALA A 21 10.71 16.97 9.42
CA ALA A 21 10.73 18.33 9.91
C ALA A 21 11.37 18.47 11.30
N GLU A 22 12.03 19.61 11.51
CA GLU A 22 12.32 20.14 12.84
C GLU A 22 11.07 20.89 13.34
N VAL A 23 10.67 20.62 14.58
CA VAL A 23 9.50 21.19 15.23
C VAL A 23 9.87 21.82 16.58
N GLU A 24 9.01 22.67 17.14
CA GLU A 24 9.18 23.14 18.52
C GLU A 24 9.07 21.97 19.52
N GLU A 25 8.02 21.16 19.36
CA GLU A 25 7.76 19.94 20.11
C GLU A 25 6.68 19.11 19.38
N HIS A 26 6.50 17.84 19.76
CA HIS A 26 5.39 17.01 19.30
C HIS A 26 4.87 16.10 20.41
N PRO A 27 3.60 15.64 20.34
CA PRO A 27 2.98 14.85 21.41
C PRO A 27 3.32 13.34 21.38
N PHE A 28 4.14 12.89 20.43
CA PHE A 28 4.41 11.47 20.21
C PHE A 28 5.62 10.95 21.00
N ASP A 29 5.56 9.68 21.40
CA ASP A 29 6.67 8.97 22.06
C ASP A 29 7.78 8.65 21.04
N VAL A 30 9.01 9.09 21.34
CA VAL A 30 10.17 8.95 20.44
C VAL A 30 10.52 7.49 20.13
N ASN A 31 10.09 6.54 20.98
CA ASN A 31 10.35 5.11 20.76
C ASN A 31 9.19 4.39 20.07
N LYS A 32 8.18 5.11 19.56
CA LYS A 32 6.99 4.50 18.93
C LYS A 32 6.63 5.20 17.63
N MET A 33 6.33 4.39 16.61
CA MET A 33 5.69 4.86 15.40
C MET A 33 4.17 4.81 15.57
N ILE A 34 3.48 5.88 15.17
CA ILE A 34 2.03 5.86 14.97
C ILE A 34 1.75 5.25 13.60
N PHE A 35 1.05 4.12 13.60
CA PHE A 35 0.66 3.41 12.41
C PHE A 35 -0.83 3.65 12.13
N MET A 36 -1.14 4.33 11.02
CA MET A 36 -2.49 4.57 10.51
C MET A 36 -3.47 5.21 11.51
N ASP A 37 -3.20 6.44 11.97
CA ASP A 37 -4.14 7.17 12.82
C ASP A 37 -5.32 7.75 12.02
N TRP A 38 -6.45 7.03 12.07
CA TRP A 38 -7.71 7.37 11.41
C TRP A 38 -8.58 8.39 12.16
N ARG A 39 -8.15 8.95 13.30
CA ARG A 39 -8.96 9.94 14.05
C ARG A 39 -9.10 11.23 13.25
N ASP A 40 -10.31 11.81 13.27
CA ASP A 40 -10.71 12.98 12.47
C ASP A 40 -11.15 14.19 13.33
N SER A 41 -10.90 14.17 14.64
CA SER A 41 -11.28 15.26 15.55
C SER A 41 -10.68 16.61 15.16
N HIS A 42 -9.52 16.60 14.52
CA HIS A 42 -8.85 17.78 13.96
C HIS A 42 -9.67 18.52 12.89
N LEU A 43 -10.70 17.87 12.34
CA LEU A 43 -11.60 18.44 11.32
C LEU A 43 -12.91 18.99 11.91
N ASN A 44 -13.16 18.87 13.22
CA ASN A 44 -14.42 19.30 13.83
C ASN A 44 -14.77 20.79 13.59
N GLY A 45 -13.77 21.64 13.40
CA GLY A 45 -13.94 23.07 13.10
C GLY A 45 -14.09 23.42 11.62
N ASN A 46 -14.02 22.44 10.71
CA ASN A 46 -14.15 22.65 9.27
C ASN A 46 -15.09 21.57 8.68
N THR A 47 -16.38 21.91 8.59
CA THR A 47 -17.43 21.00 8.11
C THR A 47 -17.16 20.47 6.71
N GLU A 48 -16.64 21.30 5.81
CA GLU A 48 -16.36 20.90 4.42
C GLU A 48 -15.23 19.86 4.35
N LEU A 49 -14.11 20.11 5.03
CA LEU A 49 -13.02 19.12 5.12
C LEU A 49 -13.49 17.83 5.78
N LYS A 50 -14.33 17.94 6.81
CA LYS A 50 -14.86 16.79 7.52
C LYS A 50 -15.76 15.93 6.62
N GLU A 51 -16.60 16.56 5.79
CA GLU A 51 -17.44 15.84 4.81
C GLU A 51 -16.60 15.19 3.70
N ARG A 52 -15.55 15.87 3.21
CA ARG A 52 -14.60 15.27 2.26
C ARG A 52 -13.91 14.04 2.87
N ASN A 53 -13.44 14.17 4.12
CA ASN A 53 -12.76 13.09 4.83
C ASN A 53 -13.69 11.93 5.21
N SER A 54 -14.99 12.17 5.44
CA SER A 54 -15.92 11.08 5.71
C SER A 54 -16.11 10.16 4.49
N LYS A 55 -16.05 10.74 3.28
CA LYS A 55 -16.22 10.01 2.00
C LYS A 55 -14.95 9.29 1.56
N ILE A 56 -13.80 9.97 1.61
CA ILE A 56 -12.50 9.37 1.30
C ILE A 56 -11.54 9.72 2.45
N PRO A 57 -11.39 8.84 3.43
CA PRO A 57 -10.64 9.14 4.64
C PRO A 57 -9.13 9.12 4.42
N THR A 58 -8.43 9.95 5.20
CA THR A 58 -6.97 9.89 5.35
C THR A 58 -6.59 9.49 6.78
N PHE A 59 -5.35 9.05 6.93
CA PHE A 59 -4.75 8.72 8.21
C PHE A 59 -3.34 9.31 8.31
N LEU A 60 -2.84 9.44 9.54
CA LEU A 60 -1.48 9.89 9.81
C LEU A 60 -0.53 8.71 10.10
N TYR A 61 0.65 8.73 9.49
CA TYR A 61 1.86 8.15 10.05
C TYR A 61 2.68 9.20 10.77
N ALA A 62 3.20 8.86 11.95
CA ALA A 62 4.13 9.71 12.69
C ALA A 62 5.28 8.86 13.22
N MET A 63 6.51 9.23 12.91
CA MET A 63 7.71 8.56 13.35
C MET A 63 8.69 9.59 13.90
N PRO A 64 8.71 9.79 15.22
CA PRO A 64 9.66 10.72 15.83
C PRO A 64 11.08 10.15 15.86
N PHE A 65 12.06 11.01 15.62
CA PHE A 65 13.48 10.69 15.71
C PHE A 65 14.14 11.25 16.99
N SER A 66 13.64 12.38 17.47
CA SER A 66 13.99 13.06 18.74
C SER A 66 12.75 13.80 19.23
N SER A 67 12.85 14.60 20.30
CA SER A 67 11.74 15.44 20.79
C SER A 67 11.34 16.59 19.84
N ASP A 68 12.22 16.94 18.92
CA ASP A 68 12.13 18.10 18.03
C ASP A 68 12.32 17.73 16.55
N ARG A 69 12.52 16.46 16.20
CA ARG A 69 12.67 15.99 14.82
C ARG A 69 11.76 14.81 14.54
N ILE A 70 10.93 14.91 13.51
CA ILE A 70 9.85 13.93 13.25
C ILE A 70 9.55 13.78 11.76
N PHE A 71 9.23 12.55 11.36
CA PHE A 71 8.56 12.26 10.09
C PHE A 71 7.03 12.21 10.30
N LEU A 72 6.28 12.91 9.45
CA LEU A 72 4.83 12.98 9.47
C LEU A 72 4.32 12.76 8.04
N GLU A 73 3.33 11.88 7.86
CA GLU A 73 2.74 11.62 6.55
C GLU A 73 1.22 11.47 6.66
N GLU A 74 0.48 12.32 5.97
CA GLU A 74 -0.97 12.15 5.79
C GLU A 74 -1.22 11.37 4.50
N THR A 75 -1.98 10.27 4.61
CA THR A 75 -2.11 9.28 3.54
C THR A 75 -3.57 8.86 3.34
N SER A 76 -4.03 8.80 2.08
CA SER A 76 -5.31 8.18 1.70
C SER A 76 -5.08 6.72 1.34
N LEU A 77 -5.81 5.76 1.93
CA LEU A 77 -5.53 4.33 1.74
C LEU A 77 -5.61 3.86 0.28
N VAL A 78 -6.78 3.98 -0.34
CA VAL A 78 -6.99 3.71 -1.76
C VAL A 78 -8.22 4.46 -2.24
N ALA A 79 -8.08 5.17 -3.36
CA ALA A 79 -9.17 5.90 -4.01
C ALA A 79 -9.10 5.75 -5.54
N ARG A 80 -10.24 5.89 -6.21
CA ARG A 80 -10.33 5.90 -7.68
C ARG A 80 -11.36 6.94 -8.14
N PRO A 81 -10.93 8.11 -8.67
CA PRO A 81 -9.54 8.58 -8.83
C PRO A 81 -8.84 8.81 -7.48
N GLY A 82 -7.51 8.93 -7.50
CA GLY A 82 -6.72 9.28 -6.32
C GLY A 82 -7.09 10.68 -5.77
N LEU A 83 -6.83 10.89 -4.48
CA LEU A 83 -7.05 12.19 -3.84
C LEU A 83 -6.16 13.27 -4.47
N ALA A 84 -6.66 14.51 -4.54
CA ALA A 84 -5.83 15.62 -4.97
C ALA A 84 -4.77 15.95 -3.91
N MET A 85 -3.54 16.24 -4.33
CA MET A 85 -2.44 16.57 -3.41
C MET A 85 -2.76 17.78 -2.51
N GLY A 86 -3.48 18.78 -3.04
CA GLY A 86 -3.92 19.92 -2.23
C GLY A 86 -4.89 19.55 -1.10
N ASP A 87 -5.77 18.56 -1.31
CA ASP A 87 -6.73 18.10 -0.29
C ASP A 87 -5.98 17.41 0.87
N ILE A 88 -5.01 16.55 0.56
CA ILE A 88 -4.25 15.85 1.60
C ILE A 88 -3.34 16.80 2.39
N GLN A 89 -2.74 17.79 1.71
CA GLN A 89 -1.96 18.85 2.36
C GLN A 89 -2.82 19.71 3.30
N GLU A 90 -4.03 20.08 2.87
CA GLU A 90 -4.98 20.84 3.69
C GLU A 90 -5.36 20.09 4.97
N ARG A 91 -5.61 18.78 4.86
CA ARG A 91 -5.90 17.90 6.01
C ARG A 91 -4.70 17.77 6.95
N MET A 92 -3.50 17.60 6.41
CA MET A 92 -2.27 17.57 7.21
C MET A 92 -2.09 18.86 8.00
N VAL A 93 -2.27 20.03 7.38
CA VAL A 93 -2.17 21.33 8.07
C VAL A 93 -3.20 21.44 9.20
N ALA A 94 -4.44 21.03 8.97
CA ALA A 94 -5.47 20.99 10.01
C ALA A 94 -5.06 20.08 11.18
N ARG A 95 -4.49 18.92 10.89
CA ARG A 95 -4.01 17.97 11.90
C ARG A 95 -2.84 18.52 12.70
N LEU A 96 -1.81 19.06 12.06
CA LEU A 96 -0.65 19.63 12.77
C LEU A 96 -1.06 20.76 13.71
N ARG A 97 -1.95 21.65 13.25
CA ARG A 97 -2.51 22.71 14.08
C ARG A 97 -3.27 22.15 15.30
N HIS A 98 -4.09 21.13 15.09
CA HIS A 98 -4.84 20.49 16.16
C HIS A 98 -3.93 19.81 17.21
N LEU A 99 -2.82 19.22 16.77
CA LEU A 99 -1.82 18.60 17.63
C LEU A 99 -0.85 19.58 18.27
N GLY A 100 -0.93 20.88 17.93
CA GLY A 100 0.01 21.91 18.42
C GLY A 100 1.41 21.81 17.84
N ILE A 101 1.62 21.02 16.77
CA ILE A 101 2.93 20.82 16.15
C ILE A 101 3.25 22.05 15.30
N LYS A 102 4.27 22.80 15.72
CA LYS A 102 4.80 23.95 14.98
C LYS A 102 6.10 23.57 14.30
N VAL A 103 6.08 23.59 12.97
CA VAL A 103 7.24 23.30 12.13
C VAL A 103 8.17 24.52 12.09
N LYS A 104 9.43 24.33 12.46
CA LYS A 104 10.50 25.34 12.33
C LYS A 104 11.12 25.29 10.94
N SER A 105 11.43 24.08 10.46
CA SER A 105 12.01 23.84 9.14
C SER A 105 11.61 22.46 8.62
N ILE A 106 11.45 22.36 7.30
CA ILE A 106 11.23 21.10 6.59
C ILE A 106 12.57 20.68 5.98
N GLU A 107 13.06 19.51 6.36
CA GLU A 107 14.27 18.89 5.80
C GLU A 107 13.96 18.20 4.47
N GLU A 108 12.82 17.49 4.42
CA GLU A 108 12.37 16.74 3.24
C GLU A 108 10.86 16.94 3.02
N ASP A 109 10.45 17.09 1.75
CA ASP A 109 9.05 17.15 1.27
C ASP A 109 8.82 15.97 0.34
N GLU A 110 7.88 15.09 0.71
CA GLU A 110 7.51 13.90 -0.05
C GLU A 110 6.09 13.99 -0.60
N ARG A 111 5.97 13.71 -1.91
CA ARG A 111 4.69 13.64 -2.62
C ARG A 111 4.58 12.29 -3.30
N CYS A 112 3.73 11.44 -2.76
CA CYS A 112 3.61 10.06 -3.21
C CYS A 112 2.28 9.80 -3.91
N VAL A 113 2.34 9.15 -5.07
CA VAL A 113 1.18 8.60 -5.78
C VAL A 113 1.51 7.17 -6.17
N ILE A 114 0.94 6.22 -5.43
CA ILE A 114 1.19 4.79 -5.61
C ILE A 114 0.01 4.19 -6.36
N PRO A 115 0.23 3.66 -7.57
CA PRO A 115 -0.76 2.83 -8.24
C PRO A 115 -0.95 1.53 -7.46
N MET A 116 -2.10 1.41 -6.81
CA MET A 116 -2.48 0.28 -5.97
C MET A 116 -2.87 -0.89 -6.88
N GLY A 117 -1.87 -1.67 -7.25
CA GLY A 117 -2.00 -2.74 -8.23
C GLY A 117 -1.97 -2.21 -9.67
N GLY A 118 -2.99 -2.50 -10.47
CA GLY A 118 -3.03 -2.26 -11.92
C GLY A 118 -3.13 -3.55 -12.74
N PRO A 119 -3.14 -3.51 -14.08
CA PRO A 119 -3.10 -4.71 -14.88
C PRO A 119 -1.75 -5.43 -14.70
N LEU A 120 -1.77 -6.77 -14.74
CA LEU A 120 -0.53 -7.51 -14.94
C LEU A 120 0.02 -7.16 -16.33
N PRO A 121 1.36 -7.14 -16.51
CA PRO A 121 1.95 -7.01 -17.83
C PRO A 121 1.56 -8.20 -18.71
N VAL A 122 1.75 -8.09 -20.03
CA VAL A 122 1.62 -9.24 -20.94
C VAL A 122 2.65 -10.30 -20.54
N LEU A 123 2.20 -11.53 -20.30
CA LEU A 123 3.05 -12.64 -19.85
C LEU A 123 2.96 -13.81 -20.84
N PRO A 124 4.09 -14.28 -21.42
CA PRO A 124 5.44 -13.71 -21.35
C PRO A 124 5.65 -12.54 -22.33
N GLN A 125 6.73 -11.78 -22.15
CA GLN A 125 7.23 -10.78 -23.12
C GLN A 125 8.75 -10.64 -23.02
N ARG A 126 9.42 -10.13 -24.07
CA ARG A 126 10.89 -10.04 -24.15
C ARG A 126 11.51 -9.17 -23.05
N VAL A 127 10.87 -8.04 -22.74
CA VAL A 127 11.32 -7.09 -21.72
C VAL A 127 10.91 -7.62 -20.35
N VAL A 128 11.87 -7.76 -19.44
CA VAL A 128 11.60 -8.18 -18.06
C VAL A 128 11.43 -6.94 -17.19
N GLY A 129 10.31 -6.86 -16.46
CA GLY A 129 10.10 -5.87 -15.41
C GLY A 129 10.36 -6.47 -14.03
N ILE A 130 10.59 -5.61 -13.03
CA ILE A 130 10.65 -5.97 -11.62
C ILE A 130 9.96 -4.88 -10.77
N GLY A 131 9.43 -5.26 -9.61
CA GLY A 131 8.70 -4.34 -8.73
C GLY A 131 7.40 -3.83 -9.36
N GLY A 132 7.15 -2.52 -9.28
CA GLY A 132 5.93 -1.90 -9.79
C GLY A 132 5.66 -2.17 -11.28
N THR A 133 6.71 -2.16 -12.11
CA THR A 133 6.61 -2.48 -13.55
C THR A 133 6.22 -3.93 -13.82
N ALA A 134 6.52 -4.84 -12.89
CA ALA A 134 6.07 -6.23 -12.95
C ALA A 134 4.68 -6.44 -12.32
N GLY A 135 3.98 -5.38 -11.86
CA GLY A 135 2.67 -5.50 -11.21
C GLY A 135 2.73 -6.03 -9.77
N MET A 136 3.88 -5.89 -9.10
CA MET A 136 4.12 -6.45 -7.76
C MET A 136 3.55 -5.61 -6.61
N VAL A 137 3.07 -4.39 -6.87
CA VAL A 137 2.44 -3.55 -5.85
C VAL A 137 1.23 -4.27 -5.27
N HIS A 138 1.16 -4.36 -3.94
CA HIS A 138 0.03 -4.98 -3.24
C HIS A 138 -1.24 -4.14 -3.46
N PRO A 139 -2.29 -4.68 -4.11
CA PRO A 139 -3.49 -3.92 -4.46
C PRO A 139 -4.18 -3.25 -3.27
N SER A 140 -4.17 -3.87 -2.09
CA SER A 140 -4.87 -3.33 -0.91
C SER A 140 -4.03 -2.41 0.01
N THR A 141 -2.69 -2.38 -0.15
CA THR A 141 -1.80 -1.70 0.83
C THR A 141 -0.73 -0.82 0.19
N GLY A 142 -0.42 -1.01 -1.09
CA GLY A 142 0.67 -0.29 -1.77
C GLY A 142 2.06 -0.88 -1.51
N TYR A 143 2.17 -1.86 -0.62
CA TYR A 143 3.46 -2.44 -0.26
C TYR A 143 4.05 -3.22 -1.43
N MET A 144 5.31 -2.92 -1.74
CA MET A 144 6.04 -3.60 -2.82
C MET A 144 7.49 -3.94 -2.49
N VAL A 145 8.13 -3.23 -1.55
CA VAL A 145 9.58 -3.33 -1.32
C VAL A 145 10.00 -4.75 -0.95
N ALA A 146 9.42 -5.31 0.12
CA ALA A 146 9.76 -6.65 0.58
C ALA A 146 9.54 -7.72 -0.51
N ARG A 147 8.42 -7.60 -1.25
CA ARG A 147 8.10 -8.53 -2.35
C ARG A 147 9.08 -8.41 -3.52
N THR A 148 9.48 -7.18 -3.86
CA THR A 148 10.45 -6.91 -4.93
C THR A 148 11.82 -7.48 -4.56
N LEU A 149 12.27 -7.27 -3.32
CA LEU A 149 13.52 -7.84 -2.81
C LEU A 149 13.48 -9.38 -2.82
N ALA A 150 12.36 -9.99 -2.44
CA ALA A 150 12.20 -11.45 -2.49
C ALA A 150 12.20 -12.00 -3.93
N ALA A 151 11.83 -11.19 -4.92
CA ALA A 151 11.84 -11.56 -6.34
C ALA A 151 13.21 -11.38 -7.00
N ALA A 152 14.08 -10.51 -6.46
CA ALA A 152 15.38 -10.21 -7.06
C ALA A 152 16.28 -11.45 -7.27
N PRO A 153 16.38 -12.42 -6.33
CA PRO A 153 17.15 -13.64 -6.53
C PRO A 153 16.66 -14.49 -7.71
N VAL A 154 15.35 -14.52 -7.98
CA VAL A 154 14.78 -15.27 -9.12
C VAL A 154 15.31 -14.71 -10.44
N VAL A 155 15.26 -13.38 -10.59
CA VAL A 155 15.76 -12.70 -11.79
C VAL A 155 17.28 -12.87 -11.92
N ALA A 156 18.03 -12.69 -10.83
CA ALA A 156 19.48 -12.83 -10.82
C ALA A 156 19.92 -14.26 -11.18
N ASN A 157 19.27 -15.29 -10.62
CA ASN A 157 19.56 -16.68 -10.92
C ASN A 157 19.32 -17.00 -12.40
N ALA A 158 18.21 -16.54 -12.97
CA ALA A 158 17.92 -16.74 -14.39
C ALA A 158 19.01 -16.13 -15.29
N ILE A 159 19.51 -14.93 -14.95
CA ILE A 159 20.62 -14.29 -15.66
C ILE A 159 21.92 -15.11 -15.55
N VAL A 160 22.26 -15.60 -14.36
CA VAL A 160 23.46 -16.42 -14.13
C VAL A 160 23.39 -17.74 -14.94
N GLN A 161 22.24 -18.42 -14.92
CA GLN A 161 22.03 -19.66 -15.68
C GLN A 161 22.19 -19.46 -17.18
N TYR A 162 21.86 -18.27 -17.69
CA TYR A 162 21.97 -17.91 -19.10
C TYR A 162 23.39 -17.53 -19.52
N LEU A 163 24.10 -16.71 -18.73
CA LEU A 163 25.43 -16.19 -19.10
C LEU A 163 26.54 -17.23 -18.97
N GLY A 164 26.46 -18.09 -17.94
CA GLY A 164 27.53 -19.05 -17.63
C GLY A 164 27.05 -20.45 -17.24
N GLY A 165 25.74 -20.67 -17.23
CA GLY A 165 25.15 -21.93 -16.76
C GLY A 165 24.74 -22.90 -17.87
N PRO A 166 23.95 -23.93 -17.51
CA PRO A 166 23.44 -24.96 -18.42
C PRO A 166 22.57 -24.42 -19.56
N LYS A 167 22.07 -23.19 -19.45
CA LYS A 167 21.21 -22.54 -20.44
C LYS A 167 21.98 -21.60 -21.37
N LYS A 168 23.31 -21.68 -21.37
CA LYS A 168 24.16 -20.90 -22.27
C LYS A 168 23.81 -21.19 -23.72
N GLY A 169 23.49 -20.13 -24.48
CA GLY A 169 23.07 -20.23 -25.88
C GLY A 169 21.56 -20.34 -26.11
N ALA A 170 20.75 -20.38 -25.04
CA ALA A 170 19.29 -20.25 -25.14
C ALA A 170 18.92 -18.90 -25.80
N LEU A 171 17.71 -18.80 -26.36
CA LEU A 171 17.25 -17.53 -26.92
C LEU A 171 16.86 -16.57 -25.80
N GLY A 172 17.12 -15.27 -25.97
CA GLY A 172 16.74 -14.26 -24.96
C GLY A 172 15.24 -14.23 -24.64
N ASN A 173 14.39 -14.66 -25.59
CA ASN A 173 12.95 -14.86 -25.37
C ASN A 173 12.66 -15.94 -24.33
N GLU A 174 13.38 -17.07 -24.38
CA GLU A 174 13.20 -18.19 -23.46
C GLU A 174 13.56 -17.78 -22.03
N LEU A 175 14.68 -17.06 -21.87
CA LEU A 175 15.09 -16.47 -20.59
C LEU A 175 14.00 -15.56 -20.03
N SER A 176 13.49 -14.62 -20.84
CA SER A 176 12.45 -13.70 -20.37
C SER A 176 11.14 -14.42 -20.01
N ALA A 177 10.75 -15.44 -20.77
CA ALA A 177 9.56 -16.21 -20.51
C ALA A 177 9.65 -17.01 -19.20
N GLU A 178 10.82 -17.58 -18.91
CA GLU A 178 11.11 -18.26 -17.65
C GLU A 178 11.05 -17.30 -16.46
N VAL A 179 11.71 -16.14 -16.55
CA VAL A 179 11.63 -15.13 -15.48
C VAL A 179 10.18 -14.72 -15.23
N TRP A 180 9.41 -14.44 -16.28
CA TRP A 180 7.99 -14.08 -16.12
C TRP A 180 7.15 -15.20 -15.51
N LYS A 181 7.43 -16.46 -15.85
CA LYS A 181 6.77 -17.63 -15.28
C LYS A 181 7.06 -17.75 -13.78
N ASP A 182 8.31 -17.53 -13.36
CA ASP A 182 8.73 -17.66 -11.98
C ASP A 182 8.31 -16.46 -11.10
N LEU A 183 8.22 -15.26 -11.70
CA LEU A 183 7.68 -14.07 -11.02
C LEU A 183 6.16 -14.17 -10.82
N TRP A 184 5.44 -14.75 -11.79
CA TRP A 184 3.99 -14.87 -11.79
C TRP A 184 3.51 -16.30 -12.06
N PRO A 185 3.81 -17.26 -11.16
CA PRO A 185 3.19 -18.57 -11.19
C PRO A 185 1.69 -18.44 -10.90
N ILE A 186 0.91 -19.47 -11.25
CA ILE A 186 -0.56 -19.41 -11.19
C ILE A 186 -1.07 -19.12 -9.77
N GLU A 187 -0.37 -19.62 -8.75
CA GLU A 187 -0.67 -19.41 -7.34
C GLU A 187 -0.57 -17.93 -6.96
N ARG A 188 0.49 -17.23 -7.43
CA ARG A 188 0.67 -15.80 -7.19
C ARG A 188 -0.32 -14.94 -7.96
N ARG A 189 -0.74 -15.38 -9.15
CA ARG A 189 -1.80 -14.70 -9.90
C ARG A 189 -3.12 -14.80 -9.13
N ARG A 190 -3.49 -15.99 -8.66
CA ARG A 190 -4.69 -16.20 -7.84
C ARG A 190 -4.66 -15.44 -6.51
N GLN A 191 -3.52 -15.46 -5.82
CA GLN A 191 -3.29 -14.67 -4.61
C GLN A 191 -3.53 -13.17 -4.86
N ARG A 192 -3.02 -12.66 -5.98
CA ARG A 192 -3.20 -11.27 -6.37
C ARG A 192 -4.66 -10.92 -6.64
N GLU A 193 -5.42 -11.80 -7.30
CA GLU A 193 -6.86 -11.57 -7.53
C GLU A 193 -7.61 -11.40 -6.19
N PHE A 194 -7.23 -12.16 -5.16
CA PHE A 194 -7.79 -11.97 -3.82
C PHE A 194 -7.44 -10.59 -3.23
N PHE A 195 -6.21 -10.11 -3.41
CA PHE A 195 -5.84 -8.76 -2.98
C PHE A 195 -6.56 -7.67 -3.79
N CYS A 196 -6.79 -7.88 -5.08
CA CYS A 196 -7.61 -6.99 -5.90
C CYS A 196 -9.05 -6.94 -5.38
N PHE A 197 -9.64 -8.08 -5.03
CA PHE A 197 -10.93 -8.12 -4.37
C PHE A 197 -10.93 -7.33 -3.05
N GLY A 198 -9.91 -7.52 -2.20
CA GLY A 198 -9.78 -6.75 -0.96
C GLY A 198 -9.68 -5.23 -1.20
N MET A 199 -8.97 -4.81 -2.25
CA MET A 199 -8.92 -3.41 -2.66
C MET A 199 -10.30 -2.89 -3.09
N ASP A 200 -11.07 -3.67 -3.85
CA ASP A 200 -12.42 -3.28 -4.31
C ASP A 200 -13.40 -3.13 -3.14
N ILE A 201 -13.20 -3.86 -2.04
CA ILE A 201 -13.92 -3.64 -0.78
C ILE A 201 -13.49 -2.31 -0.15
N LEU A 202 -12.18 -2.08 0.01
CA LEU A 202 -11.65 -0.85 0.63
C LEU A 202 -12.09 0.42 -0.12
N LEU A 203 -12.19 0.37 -1.45
CA LEU A 203 -12.67 1.48 -2.29
C LEU A 203 -14.11 1.92 -1.99
N LYS A 204 -14.91 1.08 -1.33
CA LYS A 204 -16.32 1.37 -1.02
C LYS A 204 -16.52 1.88 0.41
N LEU A 205 -15.51 1.77 1.27
CA LEU A 205 -15.64 2.10 2.68
C LEU A 205 -15.53 3.60 2.92
N ASP A 206 -16.50 4.13 3.65
CA ASP A 206 -16.42 5.47 4.25
C ASP A 206 -15.53 5.44 5.51
N LEU A 207 -15.36 6.58 6.19
CA LEU A 207 -14.54 6.64 7.40
C LEU A 207 -15.01 5.67 8.52
N PRO A 208 -16.31 5.63 8.91
CA PRO A 208 -16.81 4.63 9.85
C PRO A 208 -16.53 3.19 9.44
N GLY A 209 -16.81 2.82 8.19
CA GLY A 209 -16.56 1.48 7.66
C GLY A 209 -15.08 1.13 7.70
N THR A 210 -14.22 2.06 7.30
CA THR A 210 -12.76 1.91 7.33
C THR A 210 -12.25 1.67 8.75
N ARG A 211 -12.72 2.44 9.74
CA ARG A 211 -12.36 2.23 11.16
C ARG A 211 -12.77 0.84 11.66
N ARG A 212 -13.99 0.39 11.33
CA ARG A 212 -14.47 -0.95 11.71
C ARG A 212 -13.63 -2.04 11.04
N PHE A 213 -13.33 -1.88 9.76
CA PHE A 213 -12.48 -2.81 9.01
C PHE A 213 -11.10 -2.96 9.65
N PHE A 214 -10.38 -1.86 9.90
CA PHE A 214 -9.04 -1.95 10.48
C PHE A 214 -9.05 -2.42 11.93
N SER A 215 -10.09 -2.07 12.70
CA SER A 215 -10.29 -2.63 14.03
C SER A 215 -10.38 -4.16 13.98
N ALA A 216 -11.20 -4.71 13.08
CA ALA A 216 -11.33 -6.16 12.91
C ALA A 216 -10.06 -6.80 12.34
N PHE A 217 -9.38 -6.12 11.42
CA PHE A 217 -8.16 -6.61 10.76
C PHE A 217 -6.98 -6.74 11.74
N PHE A 218 -6.75 -5.75 12.60
CA PHE A 218 -5.65 -5.79 13.58
C PHE A 218 -5.96 -6.65 14.81
N ASP A 219 -7.24 -6.96 15.07
CA ASP A 219 -7.66 -7.90 16.12
C ASP A 219 -7.46 -9.38 15.71
N LEU A 220 -7.18 -9.64 14.43
CA LEU A 220 -6.83 -10.99 13.97
C LEU A 220 -5.52 -11.50 14.60
N GLU A 221 -5.39 -12.82 14.66
CA GLU A 221 -4.14 -13.46 15.05
C GLU A 221 -2.95 -12.92 14.22
N PRO A 222 -1.80 -12.57 14.83
CA PRO A 222 -0.71 -11.89 14.14
C PRO A 222 -0.26 -12.53 12.83
N ARG A 223 -0.28 -13.86 12.73
CA ARG A 223 0.09 -14.57 11.50
C ARG A 223 -0.73 -14.13 10.28
N TYR A 224 -2.00 -13.78 10.47
CA TYR A 224 -2.92 -13.46 9.38
C TYR A 224 -2.63 -12.08 8.81
N TRP A 225 -2.65 -11.05 9.65
CA TRP A 225 -2.41 -9.70 9.15
C TRP A 225 -0.94 -9.51 8.75
N HIS A 226 0.04 -10.09 9.47
CA HIS A 226 1.44 -10.11 9.02
C HIS A 226 1.58 -10.77 7.65
N GLY A 227 0.96 -11.94 7.46
CA GLY A 227 1.03 -12.69 6.21
C GLY A 227 0.37 -11.95 5.06
N PHE A 228 -0.78 -11.30 5.30
CA PHE A 228 -1.48 -10.50 4.31
C PHE A 228 -0.61 -9.31 3.85
N LEU A 229 -0.14 -8.48 4.80
CA LEU A 229 0.69 -7.30 4.50
C LEU A 229 2.01 -7.65 3.78
N SER A 230 2.55 -8.85 4.01
CA SER A 230 3.80 -9.32 3.39
C SER A 230 3.60 -10.21 2.16
N SER A 231 2.37 -10.37 1.66
CA SER A 231 2.04 -11.27 0.53
C SER A 231 2.51 -12.72 0.72
N ARG A 232 2.48 -13.21 1.97
CA ARG A 232 2.88 -14.59 2.33
C ARG A 232 1.72 -15.57 2.45
N LEU A 233 0.47 -15.09 2.60
CA LEU A 233 -0.71 -15.98 2.64
C LEU A 233 -1.12 -16.43 1.24
N PHE A 234 -1.31 -17.73 1.03
CA PHE A 234 -1.84 -18.28 -0.22
C PHE A 234 -3.32 -18.67 -0.07
N LEU A 235 -3.97 -19.13 -1.16
CA LEU A 235 -5.43 -19.27 -1.23
C LEU A 235 -6.12 -19.94 -0.02
N PRO A 236 -5.65 -21.09 0.52
CA PRO A 236 -6.29 -21.67 1.70
C PRO A 236 -6.23 -20.73 2.91
N GLU A 237 -5.08 -20.12 3.15
CA GLU A 237 -4.88 -19.18 4.26
C GLU A 237 -5.61 -17.86 4.03
N LEU A 238 -5.71 -17.39 2.79
CA LEU A 238 -6.49 -16.21 2.41
C LEU A 238 -7.98 -16.44 2.60
N PHE A 239 -8.47 -17.65 2.34
CA PHE A 239 -9.85 -18.03 2.63
C PHE A 239 -10.12 -18.00 4.14
N PHE A 240 -9.26 -18.62 4.95
CA PHE A 240 -9.38 -18.55 6.41
C PHE A 240 -9.21 -17.13 6.97
N PHE A 241 -8.31 -16.34 6.38
CA PHE A 241 -8.17 -14.93 6.68
C PHE A 241 -9.47 -14.17 6.41
N GLY A 242 -10.08 -14.36 5.23
CA GLY A 242 -11.33 -13.71 4.86
C GLY A 242 -12.48 -14.10 5.78
N LEU A 243 -12.62 -15.40 6.12
CA LEU A 243 -13.60 -15.88 7.10
C LEU A 243 -13.36 -15.31 8.50
N SER A 244 -12.09 -15.25 8.94
CA SER A 244 -11.73 -14.70 10.25
C SER A 244 -12.03 -13.21 10.31
N LEU A 245 -11.72 -12.46 9.24
CA LEU A 245 -12.01 -11.05 9.13
C LEU A 245 -13.53 -10.79 9.16
N PHE A 246 -14.30 -11.56 8.39
CA PHE A 246 -15.76 -11.50 8.41
C PHE A 246 -16.33 -11.81 9.79
N SER A 247 -15.78 -12.82 10.48
CA SER A 247 -16.23 -13.25 11.81
C SER A 247 -15.86 -12.29 12.94
N ASN A 248 -14.84 -11.46 12.75
CA ASN A 248 -14.46 -10.38 13.68
C ASN A 248 -15.06 -9.02 13.28
N ALA A 249 -15.57 -8.88 12.05
CA ALA A 249 -16.30 -7.69 11.63
C ALA A 249 -17.59 -7.54 12.43
N SER A 250 -17.98 -6.29 12.71
CA SER A 250 -19.25 -6.00 13.39
C SER A 250 -20.45 -6.41 12.54
N HIS A 251 -21.62 -6.61 13.17
CA HIS A 251 -22.84 -6.97 12.46
C HIS A 251 -23.20 -5.99 11.33
N THR A 252 -23.01 -4.69 11.56
CA THR A 252 -23.23 -3.65 10.55
C THR A 252 -22.33 -3.88 9.32
N SER A 253 -21.05 -4.18 9.53
CA SER A 253 -20.09 -4.41 8.44
C SER A 253 -20.24 -5.75 7.72
N ARG A 254 -21.04 -6.69 8.23
CA ARG A 254 -21.35 -7.94 7.53
C ARG A 254 -22.53 -7.81 6.56
N ILE A 255 -23.34 -6.77 6.72
CA ILE A 255 -24.61 -6.57 5.99
C ILE A 255 -24.46 -5.49 4.91
N GLU A 256 -23.47 -4.60 5.04
CA GLU A 256 -23.03 -3.60 4.04
C GLU A 256 -22.20 -4.25 2.90
#